data_AF-A0A534PUU7-F1
#
_entry.id   AF-A0A534PUU7-F1
#
_cell.length_a   1.000
_cell.length_b   1.000
_cell.length_c   1.000
_cell.angle_alpha   90.00
_cell.angle_beta   90.00
_cell.angle_gamma   90.00
#
_symmetry.space_group_name_H-M   'P 1'
#
loop_
_entity.id
_entity.type
_entity.pdbx_description
1 polymer ?
#
loop_
_entity_poly.entity_id
_entity_poly.type
_entity_poly.pdbx_seq_one_letter_code
_entity_poly.pdbx_strand_id
1 'polypeptide(L)' 'WPSLSALVGWGLAILFGVILSAVAIVGDLVESLLKRDAQVKDAGALLPGMGGILDRIDAALLAIPVMYYMMLFTVFLRLG' A
#
# COMPACT_ATOMS: atom_id res chain seq x y z
N TRP A 1 -7.82 13.19 -11.00
CA TRP A 1 -9.11 13.56 -10.39
C TRP A 1 -8.94 14.59 -9.27
N PRO A 2 -8.80 15.89 -9.59
CA PRO A 2 -8.72 16.95 -8.58
C PRO A 2 -10.01 17.12 -7.76
N SER A 3 -11.16 16.81 -8.38
CA SER A 3 -12.48 16.95 -7.77
C SER A 3 -12.70 15.99 -6.60
N LEU A 4 -12.19 14.77 -6.67
CA LEU A 4 -12.30 13.78 -5.57
C LEU A 4 -11.35 14.09 -4.42
N SER A 5 -10.13 14.55 -4.71
CA SER A 5 -9.19 14.99 -3.67
C SER A 5 -9.66 16.25 -2.95
N ALA A 6 -10.40 17.14 -3.63
CA ALA A 6 -11.01 18.32 -3.00
C ALA A 6 -12.08 17.97 -1.95
N LEU A 7 -12.62 16.74 -1.99
CA LEU A 7 -13.58 16.25 -0.99
C LEU A 7 -12.90 15.79 0.32
N VAL A 8 -11.59 15.58 0.28
CA VAL A 8 -10.77 15.15 1.41
C VAL A 8 -10.16 16.40 2.06
N GLY A 9 -10.73 16.82 3.19
CA GLY A 9 -10.16 17.93 3.96
C GLY A 9 -8.77 17.58 4.49
N TRP A 10 -7.93 18.60 4.73
CA TRP A 10 -6.54 18.43 5.17
C TRP A 10 -6.37 17.50 6.38
N GLY A 11 -7.28 17.56 7.36
CA GLY A 11 -7.23 16.66 8.53
C GLY A 11 -7.45 15.20 8.18
N LEU A 12 -8.37 14.91 7.24
CA LEU A 12 -8.60 13.55 6.76
C LEU A 12 -7.45 13.05 5.89
N ALA A 13 -6.85 13.94 5.09
CA ALA A 13 -5.68 13.63 4.29
C ALA A 13 -4.47 13.23 5.15
N ILE A 14 -4.25 13.92 6.28
CA ILE A 14 -3.20 13.55 7.24
C ILE A 14 -3.49 12.18 7.84
N LEU A 15 -4.74 11.92 8.27
CA LEU A 15 -5.14 10.62 8.80
C LEU A 15 -4.92 9.49 7.79
N PHE A 16 -5.25 9.73 6.52
CA PHE A 16 -5.00 8.79 5.43
C PHE A 16 -3.51 8.51 5.26
N GLY A 17 -2.68 9.56 5.27
CA GLY A 17 -1.22 9.41 5.21
C GLY A 17 -0.65 8.55 6.34
N VAL A 18 -1.12 8.74 7.58
CA VAL A 18 -0.68 7.94 8.73
C VAL A 18 -1.09 6.48 8.58
N ILE A 19 -2.34 6.22 8.20
CA ILE A 19 -2.85 4.84 8.02
C ILE A 19 -2.11 4.14 6.89
N LEU A 20 -1.94 4.79 5.74
CA LEU A 20 -1.23 4.22 4.60
C LEU A 20 0.24 3.96 4.91
N SER A 21 0.89 4.81 5.71
CA SER A 21 2.26 4.59 6.15
C SER A 21 2.38 3.35 7.04
N ALA A 22 1.44 3.15 7.97
CA ALA A 22 1.41 1.96 8.80
C ALA A 22 1.17 0.68 7.97
N VAL A 23 0.25 0.74 7.01
CA VAL A 23 -0.04 -0.39 6.11
C VAL A 23 1.16 -0.72 5.22
N ALA A 24 1.90 0.28 4.73
CA ALA A 24 3.12 0.07 3.95
C ALA A 24 4.17 -0.71 4.76
N ILE A 25 4.38 -0.36 6.03
CA ILE A 25 5.30 -1.10 6.93
C ILE A 25 4.84 -2.55 7.11
N VAL A 26 3.53 -2.78 7.23
CA VAL A 26 2.99 -4.14 7.32
C VAL A 26 3.21 -4.92 6.01
N GLY A 27 3.12 -4.26 4.85
CA GLY A 27 3.41 -4.87 3.54
C GLY A 27 4.83 -5.38 3.42
N ASP A 28 5.80 -4.56 3.81
CA ASP A 28 7.23 -4.92 3.86
C ASP A 28 7.49 -6.10 4.81
N LEU A 29 6.84 -6.11 5.98
CA LEU A 29 6.91 -7.24 6.91
C LEU A 29 6.31 -8.52 6.31
N VAL A 30 5.15 -8.44 5.65
CA VAL A 30 4.50 -9.58 4.99
C VAL A 30 5.40 -10.15 3.90
N GLU A 31 6.05 -9.29 3.09
CA GLU A 31 7.04 -9.73 2.12
C GLU A 31 8.21 -10.46 2.78
N SER A 32 8.78 -9.90 3.86
CA SER A 32 9.90 -10.52 4.56
C SER A 32 9.55 -11.93 5.08
N LEU A 33 8.30 -12.12 5.53
CA LEU A 33 7.78 -13.42 5.96
C LEU A 33 7.57 -14.38 4.79
N LEU A 34 7.01 -13.91 3.68
CA LEU A 34 6.83 -14.70 2.45
C LEU A 34 8.17 -15.19 1.88
N LYS A 35 9.19 -14.33 1.89
CA LYS A 35 10.56 -14.69 1.48
C LYS A 35 11.15 -15.78 2.38
N ARG A 36 10.88 -15.72 3.68
CA ARG A 36 11.35 -16.70 4.66
C ARG A 36 10.64 -18.05 4.47
N ASP A 37 9.34 -18.04 4.25
CA ASP A 37 8.51 -19.26 4.13
C ASP A 37 8.73 -19.97 2.79
N ALA A 38 8.98 -19.21 1.72
CA ALA A 38 9.30 -19.77 0.41
C ALA A 38 10.66 -20.49 0.37
N GLN A 39 11.51 -20.38 1.40
CA GLN A 39 12.93 -20.80 1.41
C GLN A 39 13.77 -20.25 0.23
N VAL A 40 13.19 -19.37 -0.57
CA VAL A 40 13.82 -18.66 -1.68
C VAL A 40 14.41 -17.40 -1.07
N LYS A 41 15.68 -17.51 -0.66
CA LYS A 41 16.46 -16.38 -0.13
C LYS A 41 16.60 -15.25 -1.16
N ASP A 42 16.42 -15.56 -2.45
CA ASP A 42 16.51 -14.61 -3.56
C ASP A 42 15.44 -14.90 -4.61
N ALA A 43 14.33 -14.16 -4.60
CA ALA A 43 13.46 -14.04 -5.77
C ALA A 43 14.18 -13.31 -6.95
N GLY A 44 15.45 -12.94 -6.78
CA GLY A 44 16.32 -12.31 -7.77
C GLY A 44 16.86 -13.25 -8.85
N ALA A 45 16.51 -14.54 -8.86
CA ALA A 45 16.99 -15.46 -9.90
C ALA A 45 16.47 -15.15 -11.32
N LEU A 46 15.42 -14.33 -11.46
CA LEU A 46 14.94 -13.86 -12.77
C LEU A 46 15.65 -12.58 -13.25
N LEU A 47 16.22 -11.76 -12.36
CA LEU A 47 16.85 -10.47 -12.70
C LEU A 47 18.02 -10.18 -11.75
N PRO A 48 19.26 -10.56 -12.11
CA PRO A 48 20.42 -10.35 -11.25
C PRO A 48 20.76 -8.85 -11.18
N GLY A 49 20.67 -8.26 -9.98
CA GLY A 49 21.09 -6.88 -9.70
C GLY A 49 19.97 -5.84 -9.53
N MET A 50 18.72 -6.21 -9.79
CA MET A 50 17.55 -5.43 -9.38
C MET A 50 16.94 -6.16 -8.19
N GLY A 51 16.84 -5.54 -7.01
CA GLY A 51 16.06 -6.08 -5.89
C GLY A 51 14.69 -6.59 -6.37
N GLY A 52 14.14 -7.59 -5.68
CA GLY A 52 12.98 -8.35 -6.17
C GLY A 52 11.88 -7.41 -6.65
N ILE A 53 11.21 -7.75 -7.77
CA ILE A 53 10.00 -7.02 -8.20
C ILE A 53 8.99 -6.92 -7.05
N LEU A 54 9.01 -7.92 -6.16
CA LEU A 54 8.24 -7.96 -4.92
C LEU A 54 8.58 -6.79 -3.96
N ASP A 55 9.87 -6.48 -3.73
CA ASP A 55 10.35 -5.34 -2.90
C ASP A 55 9.93 -3.96 -3.41
N ARG A 56 9.44 -3.87 -4.65
CA ARG A 56 8.95 -2.60 -5.22
C ARG A 56 7.44 -2.48 -5.18
N ILE A 57 6.74 -3.59 -4.97
CA ILE A 57 5.29 -3.66 -5.08
C ILE A 57 4.67 -4.05 -3.74
N ASP A 58 5.38 -4.68 -2.82
CA ASP A 58 4.96 -5.08 -1.47
C ASP A 58 4.21 -3.99 -0.68
N ALA A 59 4.79 -2.79 -0.56
CA ALA A 59 4.17 -1.68 0.13
C ALA A 59 2.92 -1.20 -0.64
N ALA A 60 2.99 -1.17 -1.96
CA ALA A 60 1.87 -0.76 -2.82
C ALA A 60 0.74 -1.81 -2.86
N LEU A 61 1.07 -3.09 -2.68
CA LEU A 61 0.16 -4.23 -2.78
C LEU A 61 -0.91 -4.16 -1.68
N LEU A 62 -0.52 -3.74 -0.48
CA LEU A 62 -1.45 -3.49 0.61
C LEU A 62 -1.94 -2.03 0.62
N ALA A 63 -1.10 -1.04 0.31
CA ALA A 63 -1.50 0.36 0.39
C ALA A 63 -2.56 0.76 -0.67
N ILE A 64 -2.49 0.26 -1.90
CA ILE A 64 -3.44 0.60 -2.98
C ILE A 64 -4.88 0.16 -2.64
N PRO A 65 -5.17 -1.11 -2.30
CA PRO A 65 -6.53 -1.52 -1.96
C PRO A 65 -7.04 -0.81 -0.71
N VAL A 66 -6.20 -0.59 0.30
CA VAL A 66 -6.59 0.19 1.49
C VAL A 66 -6.97 1.61 1.11
N MET A 67 -6.15 2.30 0.31
CA MET A 67 -6.45 3.65 -0.18
C MET A 67 -7.79 3.68 -0.94
N TYR A 68 -8.04 2.68 -1.79
CA TYR A 68 -9.28 2.57 -2.55
C TYR A 68 -10.50 2.47 -1.64
N TYR A 69 -10.48 1.58 -0.64
CA TYR A 69 -11.60 1.42 0.30
C TYR A 69 -11.81 2.65 1.18
N MET A 70 -10.73 3.29 1.64
CA MET A 70 -10.81 4.53 2.41
C MET A 70 -11.48 5.65 1.60
N MET A 71 -11.09 5.78 0.34
CA MET A 71 -11.66 6.78 -0.55
C MET A 71 -13.12 6.47 -0.90
N LEU A 72 -13.45 5.21 -1.18
CA LEU A 72 -14.82 4.76 -1.41
C LEU A 72 -15.72 5.04 -0.20
N PHE A 73 -15.24 4.73 1.00
CA PHE A 73 -15.96 4.98 2.25
C PHE A 73 -16.25 6.47 2.44
N THR A 74 -15.28 7.34 2.16
CA THR A 74 -15.50 8.80 2.25
C THR A 74 -16.51 9.32 1.25
N VAL A 75 -16.53 8.78 0.04
CA VAL A 75 -17.52 9.14 -0.99
C VAL A 75 -18.90 8.66 -0.56
N PHE A 76 -19.01 7.44 -0.04
CA PHE A 76 -20.27 6.88 0.46
C PHE A 76 -20.87 7.73 1.60
N LEU A 77 -20.09 8.09 2.62
CA LEU A 77 -20.54 8.92 3.74
C LEU A 77 -20.95 10.36 3.34
N ARG A 78 -20.50 10.84 2.18
CA ARG A 78 -20.82 12.18 1.67
C ARG A 78 -22.03 12.21 0.74
N LEU A 79 -22.38 11.07 0.15
CA LEU A 79 -23.49 10.92 -0.80
C LEU A 79 -24.78 10.38 -0.15
N GLY A 80 -24.67 9.71 1.00
CA GLY A 80 -25.81 9.29 1.84
C GLY A 80 -26.08 10.29 2.95
#